data_AF-A0A1H7ZB91-F1
#
_entry.id   AF-A0A1H7ZB91-F1
#
_cell.length_a   1.000
_cell.length_b   1.000
_cell.length_c   1.000
_cell.angle_alpha   90.00
_cell.angle_beta   90.00
_cell.angle_gamma   90.00
#
_symmetry.space_group_name_H-M   'P 1'
#
loop_
_entity.id
_entity.type
_entity.pdbx_description
1 polymer ?
#
loop_
_entity_poly.entity_id
_entity_poly.type
_entity_poly.pdbx_seq_one_letter_code
_entity_poly.pdbx_strand_id
1 'polypeptide(L)'
;MHSEASEQTIDMPHQHAHEHPPLPAPSHQGSVLLDIGAGTGALVIHTTALQDGLEIHVSPDTDPAHRTHAAVRPRHLPHRTLYAAVITPLPAGHYTVWDLDDTAHGSIAVHDGQVTDYHWA
;
A
#
# COMPACT_ATOMS: atom_id res chain seq x y z
N MET A 1 14.71 -24.64 -56.64
CA MET A 1 15.85 -24.79 -55.71
C MET A 1 15.87 -23.56 -54.81
N HIS A 2 15.63 -23.81 -53.52
CA HIS A 2 15.85 -23.06 -52.27
C HIS A 2 16.17 -21.54 -52.22
N SER A 3 15.50 -20.88 -51.24
CA SER A 3 15.96 -19.89 -50.23
C SER A 3 16.59 -18.55 -50.68
N GLU A 4 16.50 -17.40 -49.99
CA GLU A 4 15.87 -16.95 -48.73
C GLU A 4 15.79 -15.40 -48.76
N ALA A 5 15.03 -14.84 -47.81
CA ALA A 5 14.75 -13.42 -47.62
C ALA A 5 15.98 -12.58 -47.20
N SER A 6 15.88 -11.25 -47.33
CA SER A 6 16.27 -10.27 -46.28
C SER A 6 15.94 -8.84 -46.72
N GLU A 7 14.90 -8.27 -46.12
CA GLU A 7 14.75 -6.83 -45.92
C GLU A 7 15.86 -6.35 -44.98
N GLN A 8 16.49 -5.22 -45.30
CA GLN A 8 17.39 -4.56 -44.35
C GLN A 8 16.99 -3.08 -44.23
N THR A 9 16.11 -2.87 -43.25
CA THR A 9 15.84 -1.63 -42.54
C THR A 9 17.14 -0.96 -42.11
N ILE A 10 17.32 0.30 -42.50
CA ILE A 10 18.30 1.20 -41.89
C ILE A 10 17.54 2.00 -40.82
N ASP A 11 17.82 1.63 -39.58
CA ASP A 11 17.23 2.13 -38.36
C ASP A 11 17.69 3.57 -38.08
N MET A 12 16.73 4.49 -37.96
CA MET A 12 16.96 5.86 -37.51
C MET A 12 16.91 5.85 -35.97
N PRO A 13 18.00 6.22 -35.25
CA PRO A 13 17.96 6.23 -33.80
C PRO A 13 17.09 7.39 -33.32
N HIS A 14 15.81 7.11 -33.03
CA HIS A 14 14.94 8.02 -32.32
C HIS A 14 15.16 7.80 -30.82
N GLN A 15 15.84 8.77 -30.21
CA GLN A 15 15.97 8.89 -28.78
C GLN A 15 14.56 8.99 -28.17
N HIS A 16 14.16 7.98 -27.38
CA HIS A 16 13.02 8.11 -26.49
C HIS A 16 13.55 8.17 -25.05
N ALA A 17 13.83 9.39 -24.60
CA ALA A 17 13.92 9.67 -23.17
C ALA A 17 12.54 9.37 -22.56
N HIS A 18 12.47 8.37 -21.69
CA HIS A 18 11.26 8.12 -20.90
C HIS A 18 11.16 9.19 -19.81
N GLU A 19 10.61 10.34 -20.16
CA GLU A 19 10.11 11.29 -19.17
C GLU A 19 8.87 10.67 -18.52
N HIS A 20 9.03 10.14 -17.31
CA HIS A 20 7.88 9.86 -16.46
C HIS A 20 7.26 11.20 -16.04
N PRO A 21 5.98 11.45 -16.32
CA PRO A 21 5.29 12.58 -15.72
C PRO A 21 5.43 12.49 -14.20
N PRO A 22 5.80 13.58 -13.49
CA PRO A 22 5.79 13.57 -12.05
C PRO A 22 4.38 13.18 -11.59
N LEU A 23 4.32 12.19 -10.69
CA LEU A 23 3.05 11.79 -10.08
C LEU A 23 2.37 13.06 -9.54
N PRO A 24 1.07 13.27 -9.82
CA PRO A 24 0.38 14.45 -9.34
C PRO A 24 0.53 14.57 -7.82
N ALA A 25 0.69 15.81 -7.34
CA ALA A 25 0.72 16.09 -5.91
C ALA A 25 -0.50 15.43 -5.22
N PRO A 26 -0.35 14.89 -4.00
CA PRO A 26 -1.44 14.20 -3.31
C PRO A 26 -2.72 15.05 -3.35
N SER A 27 -3.83 14.43 -3.75
CA SER A 27 -5.11 15.14 -3.83
C SER A 27 -5.45 15.69 -2.45
N HIS A 28 -5.79 16.99 -2.39
CA HIS A 28 -6.08 17.70 -1.14
C HIS A 28 -7.33 17.17 -0.40
N GLN A 29 -8.10 16.29 -1.06
CA GLN A 29 -8.96 15.27 -0.44
C GLN A 29 -8.36 13.91 -0.79
N GLY A 30 -7.68 13.27 0.16
CA GLY A 30 -6.99 12.00 -0.08
C GLY A 30 -7.98 10.85 -0.23
N SER A 31 -8.38 10.52 -1.47
CA SER A 31 -9.01 9.23 -1.77
C SER A 31 -7.91 8.17 -1.81
N VAL A 32 -8.04 7.11 -1.00
CA VAL A 32 -7.22 5.91 -1.16
C VAL A 32 -7.93 5.00 -2.14
N LEU A 33 -7.21 4.54 -3.17
CA LEU A 33 -7.64 3.40 -3.94
C LEU A 33 -7.26 2.16 -3.13
N LEU A 34 -8.25 1.40 -2.68
CA LEU A 34 -8.00 0.12 -2.04
C LEU A 34 -8.01 -0.94 -3.14
N ASP A 35 -6.91 -1.68 -3.25
CA ASP A 35 -6.86 -2.88 -4.08
C ASP A 35 -7.35 -4.05 -3.25
N ILE A 36 -8.62 -4.37 -3.43
CA ILE A 36 -9.31 -5.48 -2.76
C ILE A 36 -9.73 -6.45 -3.86
N GLY A 37 -9.06 -7.60 -3.89
CA GLY A 37 -9.27 -8.66 -4.87
C GLY A 37 -9.43 -10.01 -4.20
N ALA A 38 -9.60 -11.07 -5.00
CA ALA A 38 -9.76 -12.41 -4.47
C ALA A 38 -8.51 -12.84 -3.67
N GLY A 39 -8.72 -13.24 -2.42
CA GLY A 39 -7.69 -13.64 -1.47
C GLY A 39 -7.04 -12.48 -0.71
N THR A 40 -7.44 -11.22 -0.95
CA THR A 40 -6.86 -10.04 -0.28
C THR A 40 -7.92 -9.15 0.36
N GLY A 41 -7.55 -8.55 1.49
CA GLY A 41 -8.29 -7.47 2.14
C GLY A 41 -7.41 -6.25 2.34
N ALA A 42 -7.92 -5.30 3.11
CA ALA A 42 -7.21 -4.10 3.52
C ALA A 42 -7.34 -3.88 5.02
N LEU A 43 -6.32 -3.28 5.63
CA LEU A 43 -6.32 -2.88 7.02
C LEU A 43 -6.23 -1.35 7.12
N VAL A 44 -7.18 -0.74 7.84
CA VAL A 44 -7.16 0.67 8.20
C VAL A 44 -6.90 0.78 9.70
N ILE A 45 -5.76 1.37 10.04
CA ILE A 45 -5.35 1.58 11.43
C ILE A 45 -5.64 3.03 11.79
N HIS A 46 -6.68 3.25 12.60
CA HIS A 46 -7.09 4.56 13.09
C HIS A 46 -6.21 4.99 14.26
N THR A 47 -5.69 6.21 14.18
CA THR A 47 -4.81 6.80 15.18
C THR A 47 -5.26 8.22 15.53
N THR A 48 -4.48 8.89 16.38
CA THR A 48 -4.64 10.33 16.62
C THR A 48 -3.58 11.14 15.88
N ALA A 49 -3.69 12.46 15.94
CA ALA A 49 -2.69 13.38 15.39
C ALA A 49 -1.30 13.22 16.03
N LEU A 50 -1.21 12.63 17.23
CA LEU A 50 0.08 12.36 17.89
C LEU A 50 0.92 11.34 17.12
N GLN A 51 0.27 10.49 16.33
CA GLN A 51 0.93 9.48 15.51
C GLN A 51 1.13 9.94 14.06
N ASP A 52 0.92 11.22 13.70
CA ASP A 52 1.15 11.65 12.31
C ASP A 52 2.58 11.37 11.86
N GLY A 53 2.72 10.68 10.73
CA GLY A 53 4.00 10.24 10.20
C GLY A 53 4.59 8.97 10.85
N LEU A 54 3.97 8.43 11.91
CA LEU A 54 4.40 7.16 12.52
C LEU A 54 4.30 6.02 11.50
N GLU A 55 5.38 5.28 11.30
CA GLU A 55 5.36 4.04 10.52
C GLU A 55 4.88 2.88 11.38
N ILE A 56 3.73 2.32 11.03
CA ILE A 56 3.16 1.16 11.71
C ILE A 56 3.48 -0.08 10.89
N HIS A 57 4.06 -1.08 11.56
CA HIS A 57 4.34 -2.39 11.00
C HIS A 57 3.22 -3.38 11.30
N VAL A 58 2.94 -4.26 10.35
CA VAL A 58 2.13 -5.46 10.52
C VAL A 58 2.83 -6.66 9.90
N SER A 59 2.67 -7.85 10.47
CA SER A 59 3.10 -9.10 9.83
C SER A 59 2.09 -10.22 10.06
N PRO A 60 2.03 -11.21 9.16
CA PRO A 60 1.24 -12.42 9.42
C PRO A 60 1.73 -13.12 10.68
N ASP A 61 0.82 -13.67 11.49
CA ASP A 61 1.20 -14.40 12.71
C ASP A 61 2.09 -15.62 12.41
N THR A 62 1.95 -16.19 11.21
CA THR A 62 2.75 -17.33 10.74
C THR A 62 4.16 -16.96 10.31
N ASP A 63 4.43 -15.69 10.01
CA ASP A 63 5.75 -15.20 9.61
C ASP A 63 6.00 -13.78 10.15
N PRO A 64 6.35 -13.66 11.45
CA PRO A 64 6.55 -12.36 12.10
C PRO A 64 7.63 -11.48 11.48
N ALA A 65 8.59 -12.08 10.76
CA ALA A 65 9.69 -11.37 10.11
C ALA A 65 9.24 -10.71 8.79
N HIS A 66 8.17 -11.18 8.15
CA HIS A 66 7.63 -10.61 6.92
C HIS A 66 6.73 -9.41 7.21
N ARG A 67 7.35 -8.27 7.52
CA ARG A 67 6.64 -7.04 7.88
C ARG A 67 6.28 -6.18 6.67
N THR A 68 5.04 -5.73 6.65
CA THR A 68 4.55 -4.65 5.79
C THR A 68 4.35 -3.40 6.65
N HIS A 69 4.59 -2.21 6.10
CA HIS A 69 4.39 -0.96 6.83
C HIS A 69 3.63 0.08 6.04
N ALA A 70 2.98 0.98 6.77
CA ALA A 70 2.49 2.23 6.22
C ALA A 70 2.64 3.35 7.27
N ALA A 71 2.93 4.55 6.77
CA ALA A 71 2.91 5.74 7.61
C ALA A 71 1.46 6.18 7.87
N VAL A 72 1.19 6.60 9.10
CA VAL A 72 -0.02 7.33 9.46
C VAL A 72 -0.04 8.66 8.70
N ARG A 73 -1.18 8.99 8.10
CA ARG A 73 -1.38 10.25 7.37
C ARG A 73 -2.70 10.91 7.74
N PRO A 74 -2.77 12.26 7.72
CA PRO A 74 -4.03 12.98 7.85
C PRO A 74 -4.94 12.71 6.66
N ARG A 75 -6.21 12.43 6.95
CA ARG A 75 -7.30 12.20 5.98
C ARG A 75 -8.35 13.28 6.21
N HIS A 76 -8.36 14.25 5.31
CA HIS A 76 -9.25 15.41 5.40
C HIS A 76 -10.66 15.05 4.92
N LEU A 77 -11.63 15.12 5.84
CA LEU A 77 -13.06 15.03 5.58
C LEU A 77 -13.68 16.44 5.70
N PRO A 78 -14.91 16.69 5.19
CA PRO A 78 -15.52 18.02 5.19
C PRO A 78 -15.56 18.75 6.55
N HIS A 79 -15.59 18.02 7.66
CA HIS A 79 -15.73 18.59 9.02
C HIS A 79 -14.69 18.11 10.03
N ARG A 80 -13.77 17.22 9.63
CA ARG A 80 -12.75 16.67 10.54
C ARG A 80 -11.54 16.15 9.78
N THR A 81 -10.39 16.11 10.45
CA THR A 81 -9.23 15.35 9.99
C THR A 81 -9.15 14.05 10.78
N LEU A 82 -9.15 12.92 10.08
CA LEU A 82 -8.81 11.63 10.67
C LEU A 82 -7.31 11.36 10.48
N TYR A 83 -6.71 10.55 11.33
CA TYR A 83 -5.35 10.08 11.13
C TYR A 83 -5.39 8.57 11.02
N ALA A 84 -4.83 8.03 9.94
CA ALA A 84 -4.83 6.60 9.71
C ALA A 84 -3.67 6.14 8.83
N ALA A 85 -3.13 4.97 9.17
CA ALA A 85 -2.33 4.16 8.25
C ALA A 85 -3.27 3.22 7.48
N VAL A 86 -3.04 3.05 6.18
CA VAL A 86 -3.84 2.16 5.33
C VAL A 86 -2.88 1.20 4.64
N ILE A 87 -3.06 -0.10 4.90
CA ILE A 87 -2.21 -1.17 4.39
C ILE A 87 -3.04 -2.07 3.49
N THR A 88 -2.67 -2.12 2.21
CA THR A 88 -3.36 -2.88 1.16
C THR A 88 -2.42 -3.10 -0.01
N PRO A 89 -2.52 -4.22 -0.73
CA PRO A 89 -3.31 -5.40 -0.39
C PRO A 89 -2.67 -6.21 0.76
N LEU A 90 -3.49 -6.90 1.55
CA LEU A 90 -3.04 -7.89 2.53
C LEU A 90 -3.71 -9.24 2.25
N PRO A 91 -2.96 -10.35 2.12
CA PRO A 91 -3.56 -11.68 2.08
C PRO A 91 -4.50 -11.92 3.27
N ALA A 92 -5.65 -12.57 3.04
CA ALA A 92 -6.55 -12.92 4.13
C ALA A 92 -5.83 -13.79 5.18
N GLY A 93 -5.96 -13.45 6.46
CA GLY A 93 -5.22 -14.11 7.53
C GLY A 93 -5.21 -13.33 8.84
N HIS A 94 -4.49 -13.86 9.83
CA HIS A 94 -4.26 -13.21 11.12
C HIS A 94 -2.93 -12.46 11.09
N TYR A 95 -2.97 -11.22 11.56
CA TYR A 95 -1.83 -10.32 11.59
C TYR A 95 -1.59 -9.80 12.99
N THR A 96 -0.32 -9.65 13.32
CA THR A 96 0.17 -8.89 14.46
C THR A 96 0.42 -7.45 14.02
N VAL A 97 -0.11 -6.49 14.77
CA VAL A 97 0.23 -5.07 14.70
C VAL A 97 1.33 -4.81 15.72
N TRP A 98 2.44 -4.20 15.29
CA TRP A 98 3.63 -4.01 16.11
C TRP A 98 3.73 -2.58 16.63
N ASP A 99 4.16 -2.43 17.88
CA ASP A 99 4.59 -1.17 18.45
C ASP A 99 6.04 -0.83 18.03
N LEU A 100 6.48 0.39 18.33
CA LEU A 100 7.80 0.92 17.99
C LEU A 100 8.96 0.17 18.65
N ASP A 101 8.72 -0.48 19.79
CA ASP A 101 9.72 -1.24 20.55
C ASP A 101 9.76 -2.73 20.17
N ASP A 102 9.19 -3.08 19.01
CA ASP A 102 9.06 -4.45 18.51
C ASP A 102 8.18 -5.37 19.38
N THR A 103 7.39 -4.82 20.29
CA THR A 103 6.36 -5.58 20.99
C THR A 103 5.07 -5.66 20.18
N ALA A 104 4.28 -6.71 20.42
CA ALA A 104 2.97 -6.83 19.79
C ALA A 104 2.01 -5.83 20.44
N HIS A 105 1.52 -4.86 19.66
CA HIS A 105 0.47 -3.94 20.09
C HIS A 105 -0.89 -4.65 20.12
N GLY A 106 -1.12 -5.58 19.17
CA GLY A 106 -2.28 -6.45 19.17
C GLY A 106 -2.37 -7.32 17.93
N SER A 107 -3.46 -8.05 17.78
CA SER A 107 -3.72 -8.90 16.61
C SER A 107 -5.07 -8.62 15.98
N ILE A 108 -5.18 -8.89 14.68
CA ILE A 108 -6.39 -8.63 13.90
C ILE A 108 -6.54 -9.63 12.75
N ALA A 109 -7.77 -10.01 12.41
CA ALA A 109 -8.08 -10.83 11.26
C ALA A 109 -8.41 -9.95 10.04
N VAL A 110 -7.67 -10.12 8.95
CA VAL A 110 -7.98 -9.53 7.65
C VAL A 110 -8.77 -10.56 6.85
N HIS A 111 -9.97 -10.18 6.41
CA HIS A 111 -10.85 -11.05 5.64
C HIS A 111 -10.77 -10.74 4.14
N ASP A 112 -10.92 -11.78 3.32
CA ASP A 112 -10.96 -11.66 1.87
C ASP A 112 -12.09 -10.72 1.41
N GLY A 113 -11.75 -9.78 0.53
CA GLY A 113 -12.73 -8.85 -0.02
C GLY A 113 -13.17 -7.74 0.95
N GLN A 114 -12.57 -7.63 2.14
CA GLN A 114 -13.03 -6.72 3.19
C GLN A 114 -12.01 -5.66 3.58
N VAL A 115 -12.54 -4.55 4.11
CA VAL A 115 -11.77 -3.58 4.88
C VAL A 115 -11.93 -3.94 6.35
N THR A 116 -10.81 -4.14 7.04
CA THR A 116 -10.78 -4.33 8.48
C THR A 116 -10.28 -3.05 9.15
N ASP A 117 -10.98 -2.59 10.19
CA ASP A 117 -10.57 -1.46 11.01
C ASP A 117 -9.85 -1.92 12.28
N TYR A 118 -8.77 -1.23 12.63
CA TYR A 118 -8.01 -1.42 13.87
C TYR A 118 -7.79 -0.06 14.56
N HIS A 119 -7.79 -0.04 15.89
CA HIS A 119 -7.58 1.18 16.67
C HIS A 119 -6.27 1.10 17.45
N TRP A 120 -5.41 2.10 17.28
CA TRP A 120 -4.08 2.20 17.91
C TRP A 120 -4.10 2.65 19.39
N ALA A 121 -5.28 2.78 20.01
CA ALA A 121 -5.43 3.37 21.34
C ALA A 121 -5.34 2.35 22.48
#